data_AF-A0A561UH15-F1
#
_entry.id   AF-A0A561UH15-F1
#
_cell.length_a   1.000
_cell.length_b   1.000
_cell.length_c   1.000
_cell.angle_alpha   90.00
_cell.angle_beta   90.00
_cell.angle_gamma   90.00
#
_symmetry.space_group_name_H-M   'P 1'
#
loop_
_entity.id
_entity.type
_entity.pdbx_description
1 polymer ?
#
loop_
_entity_poly.entity_id
_entity_poly.type
_entity_poly.pdbx_seq_one_letter_code
_entity_poly.pdbx_strand_id
1 'polypeptide(L)'
;MVQPALRAQVAIGGTTVTCLPDGEAWLNPAAFFPASVPDGCVTHSEFLDERGVVPGERRGVPDPGRPRPRTRMSEAENLGITAVAVRASGGAVDRERMRWTPARARAEFRAGLSVPTAGLAPGYVQANLLVVPADWAADFRLFAARNPRPCPVLEEAAPGAWHSRLAPGADLRTDLPGYQVWVDGELVDEPDSVTEPELARARTGELVCFLIGCSFTFEAALLAAGVPLRHLEQGRNVAMYVTDRWCRPAGRVRGRLVVSMRPVPVGLVATARAVSGRMARMHGAPVHVGDPAELGIADLGRPDYGDAVAVAPGEVPVFWACGVTAQQAVIGSRPPFAITHAPGRMFITDRRESEL
;
A
#
# COMPACT_ATOMS: atom_id res chain seq x y z
N MET A 1 30.68 -32.53 -30.45
CA MET A 1 30.58 -31.32 -31.27
C MET A 1 29.14 -31.25 -31.76
N VAL A 2 28.29 -30.42 -31.13
CA VAL A 2 26.86 -30.34 -31.48
C VAL A 2 26.73 -29.34 -32.63
N GLN A 3 26.17 -29.75 -33.77
CA GLN A 3 25.90 -28.86 -34.90
C GLN A 3 24.70 -27.95 -34.55
N PRO A 4 24.80 -26.63 -34.73
CA PRO A 4 23.67 -25.72 -34.52
C PRO A 4 22.60 -25.95 -35.59
N ALA A 5 21.33 -25.88 -35.19
CA ALA A 5 20.18 -26.08 -36.07
C ALA A 5 20.16 -25.04 -37.22
N LEU A 6 19.77 -25.46 -38.42
CA LEU A 6 19.68 -24.59 -39.60
C LEU A 6 18.45 -23.68 -39.54
N ARG A 7 18.65 -22.44 -40.01
CA ARG A 7 17.64 -21.39 -40.19
C ARG A 7 16.39 -21.93 -40.90
N ALA A 8 15.22 -21.81 -40.29
CA ALA A 8 13.95 -22.27 -40.86
C ALA A 8 13.08 -21.07 -41.26
N GLN A 9 12.45 -21.12 -42.44
CA GLN A 9 11.50 -20.11 -42.89
C GLN A 9 10.09 -20.71 -42.96
N VAL A 10 9.11 -20.03 -42.38
CA VAL A 10 7.70 -20.42 -42.39
C VAL A 10 6.88 -19.27 -42.97
N ALA A 11 6.07 -19.58 -43.98
CA ALA A 11 5.15 -18.61 -44.57
C ALA A 11 3.79 -18.68 -43.88
N ILE A 12 3.26 -17.52 -43.49
CA ILE A 12 1.90 -17.37 -42.96
C ILE A 12 1.21 -16.28 -43.78
N GLY A 13 0.23 -16.68 -44.60
CA GLY A 13 -0.39 -15.78 -45.57
C GLY A 13 0.64 -15.25 -46.58
N GLY A 14 0.70 -13.92 -46.77
CA GLY A 14 1.66 -13.27 -47.67
C GLY A 14 3.04 -12.97 -47.05
N THR A 15 3.28 -13.34 -45.79
CA THR A 15 4.50 -12.97 -45.06
C THR A 15 5.36 -14.19 -44.75
N THR A 16 6.67 -14.07 -44.97
CA THR A 16 7.66 -15.11 -44.66
C THR A 16 8.39 -14.77 -43.38
N VAL A 17 8.23 -15.61 -42.35
CA VAL A 17 8.91 -15.50 -41.06
C VAL A 17 10.16 -16.36 -41.08
N THR A 18 11.28 -15.82 -40.62
CA THR A 18 12.55 -16.55 -40.58
C THR A 18 13.01 -16.75 -39.13
N CYS A 19 13.11 -18.00 -38.70
CA CYS A 19 13.56 -18.37 -37.36
C CYS A 19 15.08 -18.59 -37.35
N LEU A 20 15.76 -17.93 -36.40
CA LEU A 20 17.19 -18.12 -36.12
C LEU A 20 17.40 -19.11 -34.95
N PRO A 21 18.59 -19.74 -34.84
CA PRO A 21 18.77 -20.98 -34.08
C PRO A 21 18.74 -20.87 -32.54
N ASP A 22 18.51 -19.69 -31.97
CA ASP A 22 18.52 -19.41 -30.53
C ASP A 22 17.21 -18.80 -30.00
N GLY A 23 16.13 -18.92 -30.78
CA GLY A 23 14.77 -19.14 -30.24
C GLY A 23 14.16 -18.00 -29.42
N GLU A 24 13.57 -17.03 -30.11
CA GLU A 24 12.20 -16.51 -29.85
C GLU A 24 11.82 -15.56 -30.99
N ALA A 25 10.59 -15.68 -31.52
CA ALA A 25 10.06 -14.76 -32.54
C ALA A 25 8.86 -14.01 -31.95
N TRP A 26 8.98 -12.69 -31.87
CA TRP A 26 7.92 -11.80 -31.40
C TRP A 26 7.02 -11.39 -32.57
N LEU A 27 5.72 -11.62 -32.44
CA LEU A 27 4.69 -11.15 -33.37
C LEU A 27 3.93 -10.00 -32.72
N ASN A 28 3.82 -8.87 -33.42
CA ASN A 28 2.99 -7.75 -33.00
C ASN A 28 1.53 -8.01 -33.44
N PRO A 29 0.58 -8.26 -32.53
CA PRO A 29 -0.80 -8.58 -32.89
C PRO A 29 -1.51 -7.45 -33.65
N ALA A 30 -1.12 -6.19 -33.40
CA ALA A 30 -1.68 -5.02 -34.06
C ALA A 30 -1.35 -4.99 -35.57
N ALA A 31 -0.32 -5.70 -36.01
CA ALA A 31 0.02 -5.83 -37.43
C ALA A 31 -0.85 -6.87 -38.16
N PHE A 32 -1.53 -7.77 -37.43
CA PHE A 32 -2.28 -8.89 -38.00
C PHE A 32 -3.80 -8.80 -37.80
N PHE A 33 -4.27 -8.05 -36.80
CA PHE A 33 -5.71 -7.90 -36.50
C PHE A 33 -6.13 -6.42 -36.48
N PRO A 34 -6.18 -5.75 -37.64
CA PRO A 34 -6.45 -4.31 -37.74
C PRO A 34 -7.89 -3.89 -37.38
N ALA A 35 -8.79 -4.83 -37.07
CA ALA A 35 -10.18 -4.54 -36.70
C ALA A 35 -10.41 -4.36 -35.19
N SER A 36 -9.38 -4.55 -34.35
CA SER A 36 -9.47 -4.29 -32.91
C SER A 36 -9.14 -2.83 -32.60
N VAL A 37 -10.14 -1.96 -32.57
CA VAL A 37 -10.04 -0.56 -32.10
C VAL A 37 -10.25 -0.45 -30.58
N PRO A 38 -9.75 0.64 -29.92
CA PRO A 38 -9.51 0.65 -28.47
C PRO A 38 -10.73 0.84 -27.56
N ASP A 39 -11.91 1.21 -28.08
CA ASP A 39 -13.03 1.70 -27.25
C ASP A 39 -14.34 0.90 -27.44
N GLY A 40 -14.28 -0.43 -27.31
CA GLY A 40 -15.48 -1.26 -27.29
C GLY A 40 -15.23 -2.63 -26.65
N CYS A 41 -15.79 -2.86 -25.45
CA CYS A 41 -15.90 -4.22 -24.93
C CYS A 41 -17.04 -4.94 -25.65
N VAL A 42 -16.72 -5.96 -26.44
CA VAL A 42 -17.71 -6.90 -26.97
C VAL A 42 -17.79 -8.09 -26.02
N THR A 43 -19.01 -8.53 -25.69
CA THR A 43 -19.18 -9.68 -24.80
C THR A 43 -18.81 -10.97 -25.52
N HIS A 44 -18.10 -11.85 -24.79
CA HIS A 44 -17.48 -13.07 -25.32
C HIS A 44 -18.47 -14.02 -26.04
N SER A 45 -19.78 -13.88 -25.79
CA SER A 45 -20.88 -14.66 -26.33
C SER A 45 -21.12 -14.49 -27.84
N GLU A 46 -20.66 -13.41 -28.46
CA GLU A 46 -20.88 -13.17 -29.90
C GLU A 46 -19.97 -14.02 -30.80
N PHE A 47 -18.97 -14.69 -30.22
CA PHE A 47 -17.99 -15.53 -30.92
C PHE A 47 -18.12 -17.02 -30.58
N LEU A 48 -19.18 -17.40 -29.88
CA LEU A 48 -19.47 -18.78 -29.48
C LEU A 48 -20.61 -19.33 -30.34
N ASP A 49 -20.52 -20.59 -30.75
CA ASP A 49 -21.65 -21.29 -31.36
C ASP A 49 -22.81 -21.48 -30.36
N GLU A 50 -23.93 -22.05 -30.80
CA GLU A 50 -25.11 -22.32 -29.96
C GLU A 50 -24.80 -23.21 -28.72
N ARG A 51 -23.58 -23.74 -28.61
CA ARG A 51 -23.10 -24.58 -27.51
C ARG A 51 -22.03 -23.89 -26.65
N GLY A 52 -21.71 -22.62 -26.90
CA GLY A 52 -20.76 -21.87 -26.09
C GLY A 52 -19.29 -22.12 -26.47
N VAL A 53 -18.99 -22.57 -27.69
CA VAL A 53 -17.63 -22.92 -28.14
C VAL A 53 -17.18 -22.05 -29.32
N VAL A 54 -15.91 -21.59 -29.29
CA VAL A 54 -15.30 -20.85 -30.40
C VAL A 54 -15.08 -21.80 -31.59
N PRO A 55 -15.57 -21.47 -32.80
CA PRO A 55 -15.41 -22.34 -33.96
C PRO A 55 -13.93 -22.55 -34.32
N GLY A 56 -13.42 -23.77 -34.20
CA GLY A 56 -12.07 -24.13 -34.64
C GLY A 56 -11.24 -24.97 -33.66
N GLU A 57 -11.63 -25.07 -32.39
CA GLU A 57 -10.96 -25.97 -31.45
C GLU A 57 -11.43 -27.42 -31.64
N ARG A 58 -10.55 -28.26 -32.21
CA ARG A 58 -10.70 -29.72 -32.09
C ARG A 58 -9.96 -30.19 -30.85
N ARG A 59 -10.67 -30.70 -29.84
CA ARG A 59 -10.16 -31.79 -29.00
C ARG A 59 -11.24 -32.76 -28.56
N GLY A 60 -10.91 -34.04 -28.73
CA GLY A 60 -11.28 -35.15 -27.85
C GLY A 60 -12.74 -35.57 -27.83
N VAL A 61 -13.02 -36.75 -28.39
CA VAL A 61 -14.31 -37.46 -28.31
C VAL A 61 -14.73 -37.65 -26.84
N PRO A 62 -15.96 -37.25 -26.44
CA PRO A 62 -16.52 -37.56 -25.13
C PRO A 62 -17.31 -38.89 -25.13
N ASP A 63 -17.15 -39.64 -24.05
CA ASP A 63 -17.82 -40.87 -23.62
C ASP A 63 -19.37 -40.69 -23.48
N PRO A 64 -20.22 -41.55 -24.07
CA PRO A 64 -21.68 -41.34 -24.17
C PRO A 64 -22.49 -41.67 -22.89
N GLY A 65 -21.89 -41.70 -21.70
CA GLY A 65 -22.48 -42.34 -20.52
C GLY A 65 -23.10 -41.50 -19.40
N ARG A 66 -23.21 -40.16 -19.45
CA ARG A 66 -23.71 -39.38 -18.28
C ARG A 66 -24.79 -38.32 -18.58
N PRO A 67 -25.95 -38.35 -17.91
CA PRO A 67 -27.01 -37.36 -18.08
C PRO A 67 -26.67 -36.02 -17.40
N ARG A 68 -27.04 -34.92 -18.05
CA ARG A 68 -26.92 -33.54 -17.53
C ARG A 68 -27.93 -33.30 -16.39
N PRO A 69 -27.56 -32.67 -15.25
CA PRO A 69 -28.53 -32.29 -14.25
C PRO A 69 -29.27 -31.01 -14.64
N ARG A 70 -30.59 -31.08 -14.43
CA ARG A 70 -31.58 -30.02 -14.52
C ARG A 70 -31.35 -28.95 -13.45
N THR A 71 -31.55 -27.70 -13.84
CA THR A 71 -31.68 -26.52 -12.97
C THR A 71 -32.79 -26.71 -11.93
N ARG A 72 -32.45 -26.46 -10.66
CA ARG A 72 -33.42 -26.10 -9.61
C ARG A 72 -32.84 -24.96 -8.76
N MET A 73 -33.62 -23.90 -8.67
CA MET A 73 -33.52 -22.86 -7.65
C MET A 73 -33.91 -23.44 -6.29
N SER A 74 -33.12 -23.15 -5.25
CA SER A 74 -33.59 -22.69 -3.92
C SER A 74 -32.43 -22.58 -2.92
N GLU A 75 -32.62 -21.72 -1.90
CA GLU A 75 -31.93 -21.67 -0.60
C GLU A 75 -30.70 -20.75 -0.47
N ALA A 76 -30.94 -19.44 -0.49
CA ALA A 76 -30.15 -18.45 0.26
C ALA A 76 -31.05 -17.45 1.01
N GLU A 77 -32.23 -17.90 1.44
CA GLU A 77 -33.17 -17.13 2.28
C GLU A 77 -33.32 -17.82 3.64
N ASN A 78 -32.29 -17.82 4.50
CA ASN A 78 -32.49 -18.00 5.94
C ASN A 78 -31.27 -17.71 6.85
N LEU A 79 -30.57 -16.60 6.63
CA LEU A 79 -29.70 -16.04 7.67
C LEU A 79 -30.00 -14.55 7.78
N GLY A 80 -30.87 -14.20 8.74
CA GLY A 80 -31.19 -12.83 9.13
C GLY A 80 -29.98 -12.09 9.69
N ILE A 81 -29.05 -11.72 8.81
CA ILE A 81 -28.03 -10.72 9.07
C ILE A 81 -28.57 -9.42 8.51
N THR A 82 -29.03 -8.55 9.41
CA THR A 82 -29.28 -7.15 9.10
C THR A 82 -27.95 -6.54 8.67
N ALA A 83 -27.72 -6.46 7.36
CA ALA A 83 -26.58 -5.74 6.82
C ALA A 83 -26.71 -4.28 7.27
N VAL A 84 -25.83 -3.86 8.18
CA VAL A 84 -25.60 -2.44 8.41
C VAL A 84 -24.97 -1.93 7.12
N ALA A 85 -25.75 -1.19 6.35
CA ALA A 85 -25.26 -0.44 5.21
C ALA A 85 -24.28 0.62 5.72
N VAL A 86 -22.99 0.29 5.83
CA VAL A 86 -21.95 1.30 5.83
C VAL A 86 -21.92 1.82 4.41
N ARG A 87 -22.54 2.99 4.19
CA ARG A 87 -22.25 3.80 3.01
C ARG A 87 -20.76 4.08 3.04
N ALA A 88 -19.98 3.32 2.27
CA ALA A 88 -18.66 3.73 1.88
C ALA A 88 -18.84 5.01 1.07
N SER A 89 -18.67 6.16 1.71
CA SER A 89 -18.34 7.40 1.01
C SER A 89 -16.94 7.23 0.44
N GLY A 90 -16.82 6.40 -0.61
CA GLY A 90 -15.70 6.39 -1.53
C GLY A 90 -15.75 7.71 -2.28
N GLY A 91 -15.35 8.78 -1.60
CA GLY A 91 -15.21 10.08 -2.23
C GLY A 91 -14.10 9.95 -3.26
N ALA A 92 -14.40 10.28 -4.51
CA ALA A 92 -13.38 10.85 -5.38
C ALA A 92 -12.56 11.80 -4.50
N VAL A 93 -11.25 11.58 -4.37
CA VAL A 93 -10.39 12.50 -3.63
C VAL A 93 -10.72 13.87 -4.18
N ASP A 94 -11.28 14.71 -3.30
CA ASP A 94 -11.83 15.99 -3.70
C ASP A 94 -10.70 16.76 -4.39
N ARG A 95 -10.83 16.96 -5.71
CA ARG A 95 -9.80 17.59 -6.54
C ARG A 95 -9.43 18.96 -5.96
N GLU A 96 -10.32 19.57 -5.19
CA GLU A 96 -10.05 20.79 -4.44
C GLU A 96 -9.04 20.60 -3.30
N ARG A 97 -9.15 19.51 -2.54
CA ARG A 97 -8.25 19.19 -1.41
C ARG A 97 -6.85 18.81 -1.86
N MET A 98 -6.71 18.19 -3.03
CA MET A 98 -5.38 17.95 -3.63
C MET A 98 -4.59 19.25 -3.86
N ARG A 99 -5.28 20.39 -3.99
CA ARG A 99 -4.64 21.71 -4.19
C ARG A 99 -4.30 22.42 -2.89
N TRP A 100 -4.59 21.82 -1.73
CA TRP A 100 -4.27 22.43 -0.44
C TRP A 100 -2.76 22.53 -0.23
N THR A 101 -2.34 23.65 0.34
CA THR A 101 -1.00 23.76 0.92
C THR A 101 -0.94 22.93 2.20
N PRO A 102 0.25 22.47 2.63
CA PRO A 102 0.42 21.79 3.92
C PRO A 102 -0.18 22.56 5.10
N ALA A 103 0.10 23.87 5.17
CA ALA A 103 -0.43 24.73 6.22
C ALA A 103 -1.97 24.80 6.23
N ARG A 104 -2.61 24.85 5.05
CA ARG A 104 -4.07 24.81 4.96
C ARG A 104 -4.60 23.46 5.45
N ALA A 105 -4.01 22.35 5.00
CA ALA A 105 -4.44 21.02 5.43
C ALA A 105 -4.37 20.86 6.96
N ARG A 106 -3.25 21.26 7.58
CA ARG A 106 -3.09 21.25 9.04
C ARG A 106 -4.13 22.12 9.75
N ALA A 107 -4.44 23.30 9.22
CA ALA A 107 -5.46 24.18 9.78
C ALA A 107 -6.86 23.56 9.76
N GLU A 108 -7.22 22.84 8.68
CA GLU A 108 -8.49 22.12 8.58
C GLU A 108 -8.54 20.95 9.56
N PHE A 109 -7.43 20.20 9.73
CA PHE A 109 -7.35 19.11 10.73
C PHE A 109 -7.53 19.65 12.15
N ARG A 110 -6.86 20.77 12.46
CA ARG A 110 -7.01 21.49 13.73
C ARG A 110 -8.44 21.96 13.98
N ALA A 111 -9.19 22.27 12.93
CA ALA A 111 -10.61 22.61 13.00
C ALA A 111 -11.55 21.40 13.13
N GLY A 112 -11.01 20.17 13.15
CA GLY A 112 -11.75 18.93 13.33
C GLY A 112 -12.03 18.14 12.04
N LEU A 113 -11.42 18.51 10.90
CA LEU A 113 -11.54 17.71 9.69
C LEU A 113 -10.79 16.37 9.84
N SER A 114 -11.56 15.29 9.89
CA SER A 114 -11.05 13.94 10.08
C SER A 114 -11.14 13.13 8.78
N VAL A 115 -10.05 13.07 8.01
CA VAL A 115 -10.00 12.44 6.67
C VAL A 115 -8.66 11.77 6.37
N PRO A 116 -8.61 10.78 5.44
CA PRO A 116 -7.35 10.26 4.94
C PRO A 116 -6.49 11.36 4.31
N THR A 117 -5.17 11.23 4.50
CA THR A 117 -4.17 12.20 4.03
C THR A 117 -3.55 11.82 2.69
N ALA A 118 -3.86 10.64 2.16
CA ALA A 118 -3.43 10.19 0.84
C ALA A 118 -3.82 11.20 -0.24
N GLY A 119 -2.85 11.61 -1.06
CA GLY A 119 -3.07 12.57 -2.15
C GLY A 119 -3.26 14.03 -1.74
N LEU A 120 -3.28 14.36 -0.44
CA LEU A 120 -3.30 15.74 0.03
C LEU A 120 -1.89 16.35 -0.02
N ALA A 121 -1.81 17.63 -0.42
CA ALA A 121 -0.56 18.39 -0.55
C ALA A 121 0.54 17.60 -1.32
N PRO A 122 0.30 17.24 -2.60
CA PRO A 122 1.23 16.40 -3.37
C PRO A 122 2.62 17.07 -3.49
N GLY A 123 3.67 16.26 -3.36
CA GLY A 123 5.06 16.73 -3.39
C GLY A 123 5.57 17.27 -2.06
N TYR A 124 4.79 17.14 -0.98
CA TYR A 124 5.22 17.41 0.39
C TYR A 124 5.32 16.12 1.21
N VAL A 125 6.28 16.11 2.11
CA VAL A 125 6.56 14.99 3.00
C VAL A 125 5.42 14.82 3.99
N GLN A 126 4.91 13.59 4.08
CA GLN A 126 3.99 13.17 5.12
C GLN A 126 4.72 12.25 6.10
N ALA A 127 4.44 12.39 7.39
CA ALA A 127 5.11 11.68 8.46
C ALA A 127 4.12 10.96 9.36
N ASN A 128 4.48 9.73 9.74
CA ASN A 128 3.87 8.99 10.82
C ASN A 128 4.29 9.66 12.15
N LEU A 129 3.39 9.73 13.12
CA LEU A 129 3.69 10.17 14.48
C LEU A 129 3.81 8.97 15.43
N LEU A 130 4.83 9.00 16.28
CA LEU A 130 4.94 8.21 17.52
C LEU A 130 5.32 9.16 18.67
N VAL A 131 4.60 9.08 19.77
CA VAL A 131 4.88 9.81 21.01
C VAL A 131 5.04 8.77 22.12
N VAL A 132 6.11 8.90 22.90
CA VAL A 132 6.43 8.00 24.02
C VAL A 132 6.92 8.80 25.23
N PRO A 133 6.84 8.25 26.45
CA PRO A 133 7.54 8.80 27.61
C PRO A 133 9.03 9.02 27.35
N ALA A 134 9.60 10.09 27.91
CA ALA A 134 10.99 10.47 27.67
C ALA A 134 12.01 9.37 28.03
N ASP A 135 11.72 8.54 29.03
CA ASP A 135 12.58 7.41 29.40
C ASP A 135 12.58 6.30 28.34
N TRP A 136 11.57 6.23 27.47
CA TRP A 136 11.50 5.29 26.32
C TRP A 136 12.16 5.83 25.05
N ALA A 137 12.40 7.14 24.96
CA ALA A 137 12.91 7.78 23.76
C ALA A 137 14.27 7.22 23.31
N ALA A 138 15.17 6.91 24.25
CA ALA A 138 16.48 6.34 23.94
C ALA A 138 16.38 4.93 23.30
N ASP A 139 15.49 4.09 23.81
CA ASP A 139 15.27 2.75 23.27
C ASP A 139 14.66 2.82 21.87
N PHE A 140 13.67 3.71 21.66
CA PHE A 140 13.07 3.89 20.35
C PHE A 140 14.07 4.47 19.34
N ARG A 141 14.90 5.44 19.74
CA ARG A 141 15.95 6.00 18.87
C ARG A 141 16.93 4.92 18.40
N LEU A 142 17.35 4.04 19.31
CA LEU A 142 18.22 2.91 18.96
C LEU A 142 17.48 1.87 18.09
N PHE A 143 16.19 1.62 18.35
CA PHE A 143 15.36 0.75 17.53
C PHE A 143 15.25 1.28 16.09
N ALA A 144 14.96 2.57 15.92
CA ALA A 144 14.90 3.22 14.62
C ALA A 144 16.26 3.18 13.89
N ALA A 145 17.35 3.45 14.59
CA ALA A 145 18.70 3.36 14.01
C ALA A 145 19.06 1.94 13.54
N ARG A 146 18.61 0.90 14.25
CA ARG A 146 18.80 -0.51 13.85
C ARG A 146 17.86 -0.95 12.73
N ASN A 147 16.74 -0.25 12.55
CA ASN A 147 15.71 -0.57 11.57
C ASN A 147 15.34 0.67 10.73
N PRO A 148 16.31 1.24 9.98
CA PRO A 148 16.12 2.54 9.32
C PRO A 148 15.11 2.51 8.18
N ARG A 149 14.85 1.33 7.58
CA ARG A 149 13.82 1.19 6.55
C ARG A 149 12.40 1.25 7.10
N PRO A 150 11.99 0.45 8.10
CA PRO A 150 10.65 0.57 8.66
C PRO A 150 10.46 1.81 9.54
N CYS A 151 11.51 2.30 10.20
CA CYS A 151 11.43 3.45 11.11
C CYS A 151 12.42 4.57 10.75
N PRO A 152 12.33 5.18 9.55
CA PRO A 152 13.18 6.30 9.19
C PRO A 152 12.77 7.56 9.95
N VAL A 153 13.45 7.87 11.05
CA VAL A 153 13.15 9.08 11.83
C VAL A 153 13.57 10.32 11.05
N LEU A 154 12.60 11.21 10.79
CA LEU A 154 12.79 12.51 10.15
C LEU A 154 13.08 13.60 11.17
N GLU A 155 12.36 13.56 12.29
CA GLU A 155 12.54 14.49 13.40
C GLU A 155 12.25 13.79 14.73
N GLU A 156 13.05 14.14 15.73
CA GLU A 156 12.75 13.93 17.13
C GLU A 156 12.60 15.32 17.76
N ALA A 157 11.45 15.57 18.40
CA ALA A 157 11.19 16.79 19.15
C ALA A 157 11.86 16.72 20.53
N ALA A 158 12.17 17.87 21.13
CA ALA A 158 12.67 17.91 22.50
C ALA A 158 11.60 17.34 23.47
N PRO A 159 12.00 16.76 24.62
CA PRO A 159 11.05 16.37 25.66
C PRO A 159 10.07 17.50 26.00
N GLY A 160 8.78 17.16 26.06
CA GLY A 160 7.68 18.11 26.30
C GLY A 160 7.28 18.96 25.10
N ALA A 161 8.04 18.96 24.00
CA ALA A 161 7.75 19.76 22.82
C ALA A 161 6.78 19.05 21.86
N TRP A 162 5.81 19.83 21.36
CA TRP A 162 4.80 19.41 20.38
C TRP A 162 4.92 20.14 19.03
N HIS A 163 5.97 20.94 18.85
CA HIS A 163 6.25 21.65 17.61
C HIS A 163 7.23 20.86 16.74
N SER A 164 7.10 20.98 15.42
CA SER A 164 8.00 20.35 14.45
C SER A 164 8.79 21.41 13.67
N ARG A 165 10.10 21.19 13.49
CA ARG A 165 10.93 22.00 12.59
C ARG A 165 10.62 21.72 11.12
N LEU A 166 10.03 20.57 10.82
CA LEU A 166 9.59 20.23 9.46
C LEU A 166 8.34 21.03 9.05
N ALA A 167 7.66 21.67 10.01
CA ALA A 167 6.52 22.55 9.76
C ALA A 167 6.41 23.63 10.85
N PRO A 168 7.14 24.76 10.73
CA PRO A 168 7.10 25.83 11.71
C PRO A 168 5.67 26.34 11.99
N GLY A 169 5.31 26.46 13.26
CA GLY A 169 3.97 26.87 13.70
C GLY A 169 2.93 25.74 13.74
N ALA A 170 3.33 24.50 13.42
CA ALA A 170 2.48 23.34 13.62
C ALA A 170 2.43 22.88 15.08
N ASP A 171 1.30 22.29 15.46
CA ASP A 171 1.11 21.63 16.76
C ASP A 171 0.72 20.17 16.53
N LEU A 172 1.63 19.26 16.87
CA LEU A 172 1.49 17.82 16.69
C LEU A 172 0.34 17.19 17.50
N ARG A 173 -0.33 17.96 18.37
CA ARG A 173 -1.53 17.53 19.09
C ARG A 173 -2.82 17.71 18.31
N THR A 174 -2.82 18.60 17.31
CA THR A 174 -4.06 19.00 16.61
C THR A 174 -3.93 18.98 15.09
N ASP A 175 -2.71 18.97 14.55
CA ASP A 175 -2.46 19.11 13.12
C ASP A 175 -2.40 17.77 12.36
N LEU A 176 -2.90 16.70 12.96
CA LEU A 176 -3.17 15.42 12.29
C LEU A 176 -4.68 15.18 12.33
N PRO A 177 -5.26 14.53 11.31
CA PRO A 177 -6.70 14.25 11.28
C PRO A 177 -7.15 13.14 12.25
N GLY A 178 -6.24 12.51 12.99
CA GLY A 178 -6.60 11.54 14.03
C GLY A 178 -5.42 10.79 14.63
N TYR A 179 -5.64 10.33 15.85
CA TYR A 179 -4.64 9.73 16.72
C TYR A 179 -5.13 8.39 17.25
N GLN A 180 -4.20 7.62 17.80
CA GLN A 180 -4.44 6.40 18.55
C GLN A 180 -3.68 6.47 19.87
N VAL A 181 -4.39 6.29 20.97
CA VAL A 181 -3.82 6.33 22.33
C VAL A 181 -3.67 4.91 22.84
N TRP A 182 -2.47 4.60 23.32
CA TRP A 182 -2.08 3.26 23.74
C TRP A 182 -1.67 3.26 25.22
N VAL A 183 -2.15 2.29 25.99
CA VAL A 183 -1.76 2.05 27.38
C VAL A 183 -1.40 0.59 27.54
N ASP A 184 -0.20 0.32 28.05
CA ASP A 184 0.35 -1.04 28.20
C ASP A 184 0.28 -1.86 26.90
N GLY A 185 0.44 -1.18 25.75
CA GLY A 185 0.37 -1.78 24.40
C GLY A 185 -1.03 -2.03 23.85
N GLU A 186 -2.09 -1.71 24.61
CA GLU A 186 -3.49 -1.84 24.19
C GLU A 186 -4.02 -0.51 23.66
N LEU A 187 -4.80 -0.53 22.57
CA LEU A 187 -5.49 0.65 22.05
C LEU A 187 -6.65 1.01 22.98
N VAL A 188 -6.65 2.21 23.54
CA VAL A 188 -7.67 2.65 24.51
C VAL A 188 -8.51 3.83 24.04
N ASP A 189 -8.06 4.57 23.03
CA ASP A 189 -8.77 5.73 22.50
C ASP A 189 -8.33 6.08 21.08
N GLU A 190 -9.19 6.75 20.33
CA GLU A 190 -8.94 7.20 18.95
C GLU A 190 -9.45 8.63 18.70
N PRO A 191 -8.86 9.65 19.36
CA PRO A 191 -9.35 11.01 19.28
C PRO A 191 -8.91 11.69 18.00
N ASP A 192 -9.64 12.72 17.57
CA ASP A 192 -9.25 13.60 16.46
C ASP A 192 -8.25 14.71 16.91
N SER A 193 -7.99 14.85 18.22
CA SER A 193 -6.97 15.75 18.79
C SER A 193 -6.45 15.23 20.13
N VAL A 194 -5.22 15.57 20.50
CA VAL A 194 -4.60 15.20 21.77
C VAL A 194 -4.77 16.34 22.77
N THR A 195 -5.53 16.11 23.83
CA THR A 195 -5.86 17.08 24.87
C THR A 195 -5.47 16.56 26.26
N GLU A 196 -5.74 17.33 27.32
CA GLU A 196 -5.37 16.96 28.69
C GLU A 196 -5.87 15.58 29.15
N PRO A 197 -7.11 15.14 28.84
CA PRO A 197 -7.57 13.79 29.17
C PRO A 197 -6.69 12.66 28.62
N GLU A 198 -6.21 12.77 27.37
CA GLU A 198 -5.31 11.79 26.78
C GLU A 198 -3.93 11.86 27.42
N LEU A 199 -3.40 13.07 27.63
CA LEU A 199 -2.07 13.30 28.22
C LEU A 199 -2.00 12.83 29.69
N ALA A 200 -3.08 12.98 30.44
CA ALA A 200 -3.18 12.52 31.83
C ALA A 200 -2.96 11.00 31.96
N ARG A 201 -3.18 10.22 30.88
CA ARG A 201 -2.94 8.78 30.85
C ARG A 201 -1.46 8.40 30.88
N ALA A 202 -0.56 9.31 30.50
CA ALA A 202 0.89 9.10 30.60
C ALA A 202 1.35 8.93 32.06
N ARG A 203 0.53 9.39 33.02
CA ARG A 203 0.73 9.38 34.48
C ARG A 203 1.91 10.23 34.97
N THR A 204 3.08 10.16 34.34
CA THR A 204 4.27 10.93 34.73
C THR A 204 5.25 11.14 33.57
N GLY A 205 5.97 12.27 33.62
CA GLY A 205 7.13 12.53 32.78
C GLY A 205 6.82 13.33 31.53
N GLU A 206 7.88 13.85 30.92
CA GLU A 206 7.80 14.50 29.63
C GLU A 206 7.57 13.46 28.52
N LEU A 207 6.90 13.88 27.46
CA LEU A 207 6.68 13.07 26.26
C LEU A 207 7.63 13.50 25.15
N VAL A 208 8.06 12.56 24.32
CA VAL A 208 8.94 12.80 23.17
C VAL A 208 8.21 12.40 21.90
N CYS A 209 8.13 13.32 20.95
CA CYS A 209 7.53 13.09 19.65
C CYS A 209 8.58 12.69 18.61
N PHE A 210 8.30 11.63 17.86
CA PHE A 210 9.05 11.16 16.71
C PHE A 210 8.19 11.27 15.45
N LEU A 211 8.69 12.02 14.47
CA LEU A 211 8.16 12.01 13.12
C LEU A 211 8.95 11.01 12.28
N ILE A 212 8.25 10.03 11.72
CA ILE A 212 8.82 8.91 10.99
C ILE A 212 8.35 8.97 9.55
N GLY A 213 9.27 8.82 8.60
CA GLY A 213 8.97 8.88 7.16
C GLY A 213 7.86 7.91 6.76
N CYS A 214 7.13 8.28 5.70
CA CYS A 214 5.97 7.55 5.20
C CYS A 214 6.17 7.12 3.74
N SER A 215 5.61 5.96 3.37
CA SER A 215 5.66 5.46 2.00
C SER A 215 4.87 6.32 1.01
N PHE A 216 3.94 7.16 1.50
CA PHE A 216 3.13 8.03 0.66
C PHE A 216 3.98 9.06 -0.09
N THR A 217 5.15 9.39 0.47
CA THR A 217 6.09 10.38 -0.07
C THR A 217 6.80 9.93 -1.34
N PHE A 218 6.85 8.63 -1.67
CA PHE A 218 7.42 8.21 -2.96
C PHE A 218 6.36 7.90 -4.02
N GLU A 219 5.07 8.04 -3.70
CA GLU A 219 3.98 7.73 -4.62
C GLU A 219 3.97 8.65 -5.83
N ALA A 220 4.22 9.95 -5.63
CA ALA A 220 4.34 10.90 -6.72
C ALA A 220 5.52 10.55 -7.67
N ALA A 221 6.65 10.11 -7.11
CA ALA A 221 7.80 9.69 -7.89
C ALA A 221 7.55 8.38 -8.67
N LEU A 222 6.83 7.43 -8.08
CA LEU A 222 6.41 6.20 -8.76
C LEU A 222 5.48 6.51 -9.94
N LEU A 223 4.46 7.35 -9.73
CA LEU A 223 3.54 7.79 -10.78
C LEU A 223 4.28 8.54 -11.90
N ALA A 224 5.19 9.46 -11.55
CA ALA A 224 5.99 10.19 -12.52
C ALA A 224 6.90 9.28 -13.36
N ALA A 225 7.30 8.12 -12.82
CA ALA A 225 8.06 7.10 -13.52
C ALA A 225 7.17 6.07 -14.25
N GLY A 226 5.86 6.27 -14.30
CA GLY A 226 4.89 5.41 -14.97
C GLY A 226 4.50 4.16 -14.19
N VAL A 227 4.85 4.05 -12.91
CA VAL A 227 4.43 2.93 -12.05
C VAL A 227 3.03 3.23 -11.50
N PRO A 228 1.99 2.45 -11.87
CA PRO A 228 0.63 2.69 -11.41
C PRO A 228 0.48 2.40 -9.93
N LEU A 229 -0.50 3.06 -9.29
CA LEU A 229 -0.80 2.91 -7.86
C LEU A 229 -2.27 2.52 -7.68
N ARG A 230 -2.52 1.22 -7.57
CA ARG A 230 -3.87 0.64 -7.56
C ARG A 230 -4.79 1.22 -6.47
N HIS A 231 -4.26 1.49 -5.29
CA HIS A 231 -5.06 2.05 -4.19
C HIS A 231 -5.57 3.46 -4.52
N LEU A 232 -4.78 4.29 -5.20
CA LEU A 232 -5.22 5.61 -5.65
C LEU A 232 -6.28 5.50 -6.75
N GLU A 233 -6.09 4.60 -7.72
CA GLU A 233 -7.07 4.34 -8.79
C GLU A 233 -8.43 3.87 -8.25
N GLN A 234 -8.41 3.08 -7.17
CA GLN A 234 -9.60 2.54 -6.51
C GLN A 234 -10.17 3.43 -5.40
N GLY A 235 -9.54 4.58 -5.10
CA GLY A 235 -9.95 5.45 -3.99
C GLY A 235 -9.88 4.77 -2.62
N ARG A 236 -8.85 3.94 -2.41
CA ARG A 236 -8.63 3.08 -1.24
C ARG A 236 -7.37 3.47 -0.48
N ASN A 237 -7.34 3.17 0.81
CA ASN A 237 -6.10 3.23 1.59
C ASN A 237 -5.19 2.07 1.18
N VAL A 238 -3.86 2.31 1.19
CA VAL A 238 -2.90 1.26 0.84
C VAL A 238 -3.05 0.05 1.78
N ALA A 239 -3.02 -1.14 1.19
CA ALA A 239 -3.05 -2.39 1.96
C ALA A 239 -1.74 -2.56 2.73
N MET A 240 -1.83 -2.81 4.03
CA MET A 240 -0.68 -3.04 4.91
C MET A 240 -0.84 -4.33 5.71
N TYR A 241 0.28 -5.01 5.93
CA TYR A 241 0.32 -6.35 6.53
C TYR A 241 1.41 -6.46 7.59
N VAL A 242 1.10 -7.10 8.70
CA VAL A 242 2.04 -7.49 9.75
C VAL A 242 2.72 -8.78 9.31
N THR A 243 4.00 -8.69 8.98
CA THR A 243 4.78 -9.84 8.49
C THR A 243 5.26 -10.72 9.64
N ASP A 244 5.60 -11.98 9.40
CA ASP A 244 6.27 -12.86 10.38
C ASP A 244 7.73 -12.46 10.69
N ARG A 245 8.27 -11.46 9.99
CA ARG A 245 9.62 -10.95 10.18
C ARG A 245 9.68 -9.97 11.35
N TRP A 246 10.58 -10.22 12.28
CA TRP A 246 10.85 -9.33 13.40
C TRP A 246 11.86 -8.24 13.03
N CYS A 247 11.62 -7.02 13.51
CA CYS A 247 12.65 -5.99 13.53
C CYS A 247 13.76 -6.35 14.52
N ARG A 248 14.95 -5.77 14.32
CA ARG A 248 16.07 -5.90 15.25
C ARG A 248 15.72 -5.15 16.55
N PRO A 249 15.58 -5.82 17.70
CA PRO A 249 15.14 -5.16 18.92
C PRO A 249 16.19 -4.18 19.46
N ALA A 250 15.77 -3.25 20.32
CA ALA A 250 16.66 -2.32 21.02
C ALA A 250 16.08 -1.93 22.38
N GLY A 251 16.84 -2.19 23.45
CA GLY A 251 16.35 -1.97 24.82
C GLY A 251 15.04 -2.72 25.05
N ARG A 252 14.01 -2.00 25.51
CA ARG A 252 12.65 -2.53 25.70
C ARG A 252 11.87 -2.67 24.38
N VAL A 253 12.32 -2.02 23.30
CA VAL A 253 11.55 -1.90 22.06
C VAL A 253 11.76 -3.09 21.12
N ARG A 254 10.66 -3.74 20.74
CA ARG A 254 10.55 -4.84 19.79
C ARG A 254 9.21 -4.81 19.05
N GLY A 255 9.20 -5.26 17.80
CA GLY A 255 7.98 -5.32 16.99
C GLY A 255 8.19 -6.09 15.70
N ARG A 256 7.08 -6.55 15.11
CA ARG A 256 7.05 -7.17 13.78
C ARG A 256 7.12 -6.09 12.71
N LEU A 257 7.79 -6.39 11.60
CA LEU A 257 7.83 -5.53 10.42
C LEU A 257 6.42 -5.45 9.82
N VAL A 258 5.95 -4.23 9.59
CA VAL A 258 4.77 -3.98 8.78
C VAL A 258 5.21 -3.58 7.38
N VAL A 259 4.55 -4.15 6.37
CA VAL A 259 4.77 -3.80 4.97
C VAL A 259 3.51 -3.19 4.37
N SER A 260 3.68 -2.22 3.47
CA SER A 260 2.65 -1.78 2.55
C SER A 260 2.83 -2.51 1.22
N MET A 261 1.73 -2.97 0.62
CA MET A 261 1.75 -3.71 -0.64
C MET A 261 1.14 -2.87 -1.75
N ARG A 262 1.82 -2.82 -2.90
CA ARG A 262 1.28 -2.28 -4.14
C ARG A 262 1.44 -3.32 -5.25
N PRO A 263 0.37 -3.65 -6.01
CA PRO A 263 0.50 -4.42 -7.24
C PRO A 263 1.30 -3.60 -8.26
N VAL A 264 2.33 -4.18 -8.85
CA VAL A 264 3.18 -3.51 -9.86
C VAL A 264 3.25 -4.39 -11.11
N PRO A 265 3.04 -3.85 -12.32
CA PRO A 265 3.27 -4.59 -13.57
C PRO A 265 4.69 -5.16 -13.60
N VAL A 266 4.84 -6.42 -13.98
CA VAL A 266 6.14 -7.14 -13.91
C VAL A 266 7.27 -6.35 -14.58
N GLY A 267 7.01 -5.74 -15.74
CA GLY A 267 7.99 -4.92 -16.48
C GLY A 267 8.43 -3.62 -15.78
N LEU A 268 7.70 -3.18 -14.75
CA LEU A 268 7.97 -1.93 -14.01
C LEU A 268 8.55 -2.15 -12.62
N VAL A 269 8.73 -3.40 -12.17
CA VAL A 269 9.28 -3.70 -10.83
C VAL A 269 10.68 -3.12 -10.65
N ALA A 270 11.54 -3.23 -11.66
CA ALA A 270 12.89 -2.66 -11.61
C ALA A 270 12.86 -1.13 -11.48
N THR A 271 11.95 -0.47 -12.22
CA THR A 271 11.70 0.98 -12.12
C THR A 271 11.22 1.35 -10.73
N ALA A 272 10.22 0.65 -10.19
CA ALA A 272 9.68 0.89 -8.86
C ALA A 272 10.76 0.78 -7.77
N ARG A 273 11.62 -0.24 -7.87
CA ARG A 273 12.78 -0.43 -6.97
C ARG A 273 13.80 0.69 -7.11
N ALA A 274 14.15 1.09 -8.33
CA ALA A 274 15.15 2.13 -8.56
C ALA A 274 14.69 3.51 -8.08
N VAL A 275 13.42 3.85 -8.32
CA VAL A 275 12.82 5.12 -7.92
C VAL A 275 12.70 5.20 -6.40
N SER A 276 12.03 4.24 -5.77
CA SER A 276 11.85 4.23 -4.31
C SER A 276 13.18 4.04 -3.56
N GLY A 277 14.14 3.31 -4.13
CA GLY A 277 15.47 3.10 -3.57
C GLY A 277 16.30 4.36 -3.37
N ARG A 278 16.04 5.43 -4.13
CA ARG A 278 16.72 6.73 -3.97
C ARG A 278 16.23 7.51 -2.75
N MET A 279 15.07 7.15 -2.20
CA MET A 279 14.42 7.82 -1.09
C MET A 279 14.60 7.03 0.21
N ALA A 280 15.86 6.81 0.60
CA ALA A 280 16.21 5.94 1.73
C ALA A 280 15.61 6.42 3.07
N ARG A 281 15.37 7.74 3.22
CA ARG A 281 14.71 8.35 4.38
C ARG A 281 13.19 8.19 4.38
N MET A 282 12.60 7.58 3.35
CA MET A 282 11.17 7.32 3.20
C MET A 282 10.91 5.83 2.90
N HIS A 283 11.48 4.95 3.73
CA HIS A 283 11.48 3.48 3.62
C HIS A 283 12.37 2.88 2.54
N GLY A 284 12.65 3.60 1.46
CA GLY A 284 13.59 3.19 0.41
C GLY A 284 13.04 2.09 -0.51
N ALA A 285 13.92 1.21 -0.98
CA ALA A 285 13.58 0.13 -1.92
C ALA A 285 12.64 -0.92 -1.27
N PRO A 286 11.87 -1.68 -2.09
CA PRO A 286 11.05 -2.78 -1.61
C PRO A 286 11.84 -3.74 -0.71
N VAL A 287 11.19 -4.25 0.32
CA VAL A 287 11.72 -5.30 1.20
C VAL A 287 11.39 -6.70 0.70
N HIS A 288 10.41 -6.81 -0.20
CA HIS A 288 10.01 -8.08 -0.82
C HIS A 288 9.29 -7.83 -2.16
N VAL A 289 9.38 -8.81 -3.07
CA VAL A 289 8.68 -8.83 -4.36
C VAL A 289 8.23 -10.27 -4.59
N GLY A 290 6.98 -10.48 -4.96
CA GLY A 290 6.47 -11.81 -5.31
C GLY A 290 5.58 -12.41 -4.22
N ASP A 291 5.85 -13.66 -3.87
CA ASP A 291 4.94 -14.48 -3.06
C ASP A 291 4.72 -13.89 -1.65
N PRO A 292 3.48 -13.49 -1.28
CA PRO A 292 3.16 -12.99 0.06
C PRO A 292 3.43 -14.00 1.18
N ALA A 293 3.41 -15.30 0.91
CA ALA A 293 3.64 -16.33 1.92
C ALA A 293 5.06 -16.28 2.52
N GLU A 294 6.06 -15.78 1.77
CA GLU A 294 7.42 -15.56 2.27
C GLU A 294 7.55 -14.42 3.32
N LEU A 295 6.47 -13.69 3.53
CA LEU A 295 6.31 -12.70 4.60
C LEU A 295 5.31 -13.16 5.69
N GLY A 296 4.82 -14.40 5.61
CA GLY A 296 3.77 -14.91 6.47
C GLY A 296 2.39 -14.32 6.17
N ILE A 297 2.18 -13.74 4.98
CA ILE A 297 0.90 -13.17 4.57
C ILE A 297 0.11 -14.24 3.81
N ALA A 298 -0.93 -14.79 4.45
CA ALA A 298 -1.73 -15.88 3.87
C ALA A 298 -2.77 -15.42 2.84
N ASP A 299 -3.29 -14.19 2.99
CA ASP A 299 -4.39 -13.68 2.17
C ASP A 299 -4.27 -12.16 1.95
N LEU A 300 -4.03 -11.74 0.70
CA LEU A 300 -3.98 -10.32 0.30
C LEU A 300 -5.37 -9.65 0.32
N GLY A 301 -6.45 -10.41 0.38
CA GLY A 301 -7.81 -9.90 0.55
C GLY A 301 -8.10 -9.41 1.97
N ARG A 302 -7.20 -9.67 2.93
CA ARG A 302 -7.40 -9.37 4.36
C ARG A 302 -6.18 -8.62 4.93
N PRO A 303 -5.96 -7.36 4.55
CA PRO A 303 -4.91 -6.56 5.15
C PRO A 303 -5.17 -6.31 6.64
N ASP A 304 -4.10 -6.21 7.41
CA ASP A 304 -4.18 -5.84 8.83
C ASP A 304 -4.53 -4.35 9.01
N TYR A 305 -4.15 -3.52 8.02
CA TYR A 305 -4.52 -2.09 7.97
C TYR A 305 -4.79 -1.64 6.53
N GLY A 306 -5.67 -0.66 6.38
CA GLY A 306 -6.08 -0.13 5.07
C GLY A 306 -7.06 -1.05 4.36
N ASP A 307 -7.13 -0.94 3.03
CA ASP A 307 -8.12 -1.64 2.23
C ASP A 307 -7.45 -2.63 1.27
N ALA A 308 -8.07 -3.79 1.08
CA ALA A 308 -7.59 -4.75 0.08
C ALA A 308 -7.64 -4.11 -1.32
N VAL A 309 -6.71 -4.46 -2.20
CA VAL A 309 -6.68 -3.99 -3.59
C VAL A 309 -6.59 -5.17 -4.55
N ALA A 310 -7.15 -5.02 -5.75
CA ALA A 310 -7.06 -6.05 -6.78
C ALA A 310 -5.63 -6.15 -7.32
N VAL A 311 -5.14 -7.38 -7.52
CA VAL A 311 -3.92 -7.68 -8.26
C VAL A 311 -4.35 -8.18 -9.64
N ALA A 312 -4.10 -7.39 -10.69
CA ALA A 312 -4.51 -7.73 -12.05
C ALA A 312 -3.55 -8.76 -12.69
N PRO A 313 -3.98 -9.50 -13.72
CA PRO A 313 -3.08 -10.33 -14.50
C PRO A 313 -1.88 -9.53 -15.03
N GLY A 314 -0.67 -10.06 -14.85
CA GLY A 314 0.58 -9.38 -15.23
C GLY A 314 1.13 -8.41 -14.18
N GLU A 315 0.47 -8.26 -13.03
CA GLU A 315 0.99 -7.56 -11.86
C GLU A 315 1.56 -8.54 -10.83
N VAL A 316 2.56 -8.09 -10.07
CA VAL A 316 3.13 -8.81 -8.94
C VAL A 316 3.01 -7.96 -7.66
N PRO A 317 2.71 -8.56 -6.50
CA PRO A 317 2.77 -7.85 -5.23
C PRO A 317 4.20 -7.38 -4.93
N VAL A 318 4.35 -6.08 -4.67
CA VAL A 318 5.62 -5.49 -4.22
C VAL A 318 5.40 -4.86 -2.85
N PHE A 319 6.31 -5.16 -1.91
CA PHE A 319 6.17 -4.80 -0.52
C PHE A 319 7.25 -3.84 -0.07
N TRP A 320 6.86 -2.71 0.52
CA TRP A 320 7.75 -1.74 1.14
C TRP A 320 7.58 -1.77 2.64
N ALA A 321 8.65 -1.53 3.39
CA ALA A 321 8.52 -1.28 4.83
C ALA A 321 7.59 -0.08 5.07
N CYS A 322 6.82 -0.12 6.15
CA CYS A 322 5.84 0.90 6.47
C CYS A 322 6.04 1.46 7.89
N GLY A 323 5.80 2.76 8.06
CA GLY A 323 5.93 3.47 9.35
C GLY A 323 4.97 2.96 10.44
N VAL A 324 3.90 2.25 10.05
CA VAL A 324 3.03 1.50 10.97
C VAL A 324 3.80 0.41 11.76
N THR A 325 5.02 0.06 11.33
CA THR A 325 5.95 -0.76 12.15
C THR A 325 6.20 -0.14 13.53
N ALA A 326 6.14 1.20 13.67
CA ALA A 326 6.23 1.85 14.96
C ALA A 326 5.04 1.51 15.88
N GLN A 327 3.83 1.34 15.33
CA GLN A 327 2.67 0.86 16.10
C GLN A 327 2.86 -0.60 16.54
N GLN A 328 3.40 -1.46 15.67
CA GLN A 328 3.76 -2.83 16.06
C GLN A 328 4.86 -2.87 17.13
N ALA A 329 5.75 -1.87 17.15
CA ALA A 329 6.72 -1.71 18.23
C ALA A 329 6.05 -1.34 19.56
N VAL A 330 5.01 -0.48 19.54
CA VAL A 330 4.19 -0.18 20.73
C VAL A 330 3.50 -1.45 21.23
N ILE A 331 2.79 -2.17 20.35
CA ILE A 331 2.07 -3.41 20.71
C ILE A 331 3.03 -4.48 21.26
N GLY A 332 4.16 -4.71 20.58
CA GLY A 332 5.12 -5.75 20.95
C GLY A 332 5.93 -5.45 22.22
N SER A 333 6.07 -4.17 22.57
CA SER A 333 6.88 -3.71 23.70
C SER A 333 6.04 -3.32 24.92
N ARG A 334 4.75 -3.05 24.71
CA ARG A 334 3.79 -2.66 25.76
C ARG A 334 4.30 -1.49 26.63
N PRO A 335 4.65 -0.34 26.04
CA PRO A 335 5.02 0.82 26.85
C PRO A 335 3.82 1.22 27.73
N PRO A 336 4.06 1.82 28.91
CA PRO A 336 2.98 2.24 29.80
C PRO A 336 2.06 3.26 29.12
N PHE A 337 2.59 4.01 28.16
CA PHE A 337 1.84 4.97 27.36
C PHE A 337 2.50 5.19 26.00
N ALA A 338 1.69 5.36 24.95
CA ALA A 338 2.14 5.92 23.68
C ALA A 338 0.98 6.61 22.97
N ILE A 339 1.29 7.53 22.06
CA ILE A 339 0.33 8.06 21.07
C ILE A 339 0.91 7.82 19.69
N THR A 340 0.09 7.39 18.76
CA THR A 340 0.45 7.38 17.34
C THR A 340 -0.57 8.15 16.53
N HIS A 341 -0.23 8.50 15.30
CA HIS A 341 -1.25 8.82 14.31
C HIS A 341 -2.15 7.60 14.05
N ALA A 342 -3.42 7.84 13.68
CA ALA A 342 -4.27 6.78 13.16
C ALA A 342 -3.85 6.41 11.72
N PRO A 343 -3.95 5.13 11.30
CA PRO A 343 -3.55 4.70 9.96
C PRO A 343 -4.21 5.54 8.85
N GLY A 344 -3.40 6.05 7.91
CA GLY A 344 -3.85 6.92 6.82
C GLY A 344 -4.06 8.39 7.21
N ARG A 345 -3.89 8.77 8.48
CA ARG A 345 -4.05 10.14 9.01
C ARG A 345 -2.72 10.74 9.45
N MET A 346 -1.80 10.93 8.51
CA MET A 346 -0.43 11.37 8.79
C MET A 346 -0.32 12.87 9.04
N PHE A 347 0.82 13.29 9.58
CA PHE A 347 1.21 14.69 9.66
C PHE A 347 1.77 15.18 8.33
N ILE A 348 1.24 16.28 7.78
CA ILE A 348 1.73 16.88 6.53
C ILE A 348 2.74 17.99 6.86
N THR A 349 3.98 17.83 6.43
CA THR A 349 5.06 18.78 6.71
C THR A 349 5.18 19.87 5.63
N ASP A 350 6.00 20.90 5.88
CA ASP A 350 6.34 21.93 4.89
C ASP A 350 7.58 21.55 4.04
N ARG A 351 8.18 20.36 4.29
CA ARG A 351 9.32 19.84 3.52
C ARG A 351 8.84 19.20 2.24
N ARG A 352 9.54 19.45 1.13
CA ARG A 352 9.31 18.76 -0.13
C ARG A 352 10.01 17.41 -0.14
N GLU A 353 9.43 16.47 -0.88
CA GLU A 353 9.98 15.11 -1.05
C GLU A 353 11.39 15.14 -1.64
N SER A 354 11.66 16.11 -2.53
CA SER A 354 12.96 16.29 -3.19
C SER A 354 14.07 16.82 -2.28
N GLU A 355 13.75 17.23 -1.06
CA GLU A 355 14.71 17.82 -0.13
C GLU A 355 15.11 16.88 1.01
N LEU A 356 14.73 15.59 0.94
CA LEU A 356 15.03 14.56 1.94
C LEU A 356 16.06 13.54 1.49
#